data_AF-A0A2V2N1H2-F1
#
_entry.id   AF-A0A2V2N1H2-F1
#
_cell.length_a   1.000
_cell.length_b   1.000
_cell.length_c   1.000
_cell.angle_alpha   90.00
_cell.angle_beta   90.00
_cell.angle_gamma   90.00
#
_symmetry.space_group_name_H-M   'P 1'
#
loop_
_entity.id
_entity.type
_entity.pdbx_description
1 polymer ?
#
loop_
_entity_poly.entity_id
_entity_poly.type
_entity_poly.pdbx_seq_one_letter_code
_entity_poly.pdbx_strand_id
1 'polypeptide(L)'
;MLEKAGFIQKSRMVTIDETGNPTEIVEVVIEGRRYGIQVDELVQALRGSISARTYKLRTNWKQYVGALAGIAYLSSSGKALNFEFVDGTKFTTSIDSLRSLLSRRSSYAPVARLPISTTLGSHPRVGSGQRALPHF
;
A
#
# COMPACT_ATOMS: atom_id res chain seq x y z
N MET A 1 5.20 0.49 18.23
CA MET A 1 5.00 -0.77 17.49
C MET A 1 3.92 -0.50 16.44
N LEU A 2 4.07 -0.95 15.19
CA LEU A 2 3.04 -0.71 14.17
C LEU A 2 1.79 -1.56 14.46
N GLU A 3 0.61 -0.99 14.24
CA GLU A 3 -0.66 -1.66 14.47
C GLU A 3 -0.95 -2.67 13.36
N LYS A 4 -1.29 -3.92 13.72
CA LYS A 4 -1.67 -4.94 12.74
C LYS A 4 -3.00 -4.56 12.09
N ALA A 5 -3.00 -4.35 10.78
CA ALA A 5 -4.18 -3.94 10.02
C ALA A 5 -4.75 -5.05 9.13
N GLY A 6 -3.95 -6.07 8.84
CA GLY A 6 -4.34 -7.07 7.86
C GLY A 6 -3.25 -8.08 7.51
N PHE A 7 -3.42 -8.71 6.36
CA PHE A 7 -2.50 -9.68 5.79
C PHE A 7 -2.63 -9.77 4.26
N ILE A 8 -1.61 -10.33 3.63
CA ILE A 8 -1.57 -10.67 2.21
C ILE A 8 -1.48 -12.18 2.09
N GLN A 9 -2.18 -12.77 1.13
CA GLN A 9 -2.13 -14.19 0.82
C GLN A 9 -2.16 -14.39 -0.69
N LYS A 10 -1.77 -15.58 -1.16
CA LYS A 10 -2.03 -15.94 -2.56
C LYS A 10 -3.53 -16.11 -2.75
N SER A 11 -4.05 -15.71 -3.92
CA SER A 11 -5.45 -15.96 -4.21
C SER A 11 -5.72 -17.46 -4.30
N ARG A 12 -6.88 -17.88 -3.79
CA ARG A 12 -7.36 -19.26 -3.86
C ARG A 12 -8.35 -19.47 -5.00
N MET A 13 -8.69 -18.40 -5.72
CA MET A 13 -9.67 -18.42 -6.81
C MET A 13 -9.04 -17.83 -8.07
N VAL A 14 -9.50 -18.31 -9.24
CA VAL A 14 -9.18 -17.67 -10.51
C VAL A 14 -9.80 -16.28 -10.48
N THR A 15 -8.95 -15.26 -10.65
CA THR A 15 -9.39 -13.87 -10.76
C THR A 15 -9.45 -13.49 -12.23
N ILE A 16 -10.51 -12.79 -12.61
CA ILE A 16 -10.70 -12.25 -13.96
C ILE A 16 -10.40 -10.76 -13.95
N ASP A 17 -9.64 -10.30 -14.94
CA ASP A 17 -9.31 -8.88 -15.10
C ASP A 17 -10.43 -8.06 -15.77
N GLU A 18 -10.20 -6.76 -15.93
CA GLU A 18 -11.15 -5.84 -16.57
C GLU A 18 -11.41 -6.17 -18.05
N THR A 19 -10.53 -6.93 -18.69
CA THR A 19 -10.64 -7.38 -20.09
C THR A 19 -11.28 -8.77 -20.23
N GLY A 20 -11.62 -9.41 -19.11
CA GLY A 20 -12.20 -10.76 -19.10
C GLY A 20 -11.15 -11.89 -19.07
N ASN A 21 -9.87 -11.58 -18.94
CA ASN A 21 -8.79 -12.58 -18.94
C ASN A 21 -8.48 -13.08 -17.53
N PRO A 22 -8.14 -14.38 -17.36
CA PRO A 22 -7.60 -14.89 -16.11
C PRO A 22 -6.29 -14.19 -15.74
N THR A 23 -6.19 -13.71 -14.51
CA THR A 23 -5.00 -13.05 -13.97
C THR A 23 -4.61 -13.64 -12.62
N GLU A 24 -3.30 -13.83 -12.40
CA GLU A 24 -2.80 -14.21 -11.08
C GLU A 24 -2.68 -12.97 -10.20
N ILE A 25 -3.21 -13.05 -8.98
CA ILE A 25 -3.13 -11.98 -7.99
C ILE A 25 -2.66 -12.50 -6.64
N VAL A 26 -2.12 -11.59 -5.83
CA VAL A 26 -2.18 -11.73 -4.37
C VAL A 26 -3.41 -10.99 -3.84
N GLU A 27 -4.04 -11.58 -2.81
CA GLU A 27 -5.13 -10.95 -2.08
C GLU A 27 -4.57 -10.17 -0.90
N VAL A 28 -4.93 -8.90 -0.80
CA VAL A 28 -4.59 -8.02 0.31
C VAL A 28 -5.86 -7.79 1.13
N VAL A 29 -5.88 -8.29 2.36
CA VAL A 29 -7.02 -8.17 3.29
C VAL A 29 -6.64 -7.19 4.38
N ILE A 30 -7.27 -6.02 4.39
CA ILE A 30 -7.00 -4.93 5.34
C ILE A 30 -8.32 -4.47 5.92
N GLU A 31 -8.45 -4.46 7.24
CA GLU A 31 -9.64 -3.95 7.95
C GLU A 31 -10.97 -4.54 7.40
N GLY A 32 -10.97 -5.84 7.07
CA GLY A 32 -12.12 -6.55 6.51
C GLY A 32 -12.40 -6.30 5.03
N ARG A 33 -11.67 -5.40 4.37
CA ARG A 33 -11.78 -5.12 2.94
C ARG A 33 -10.79 -5.99 2.14
N ARG A 34 -11.21 -6.46 0.97
CA ARG A 34 -10.41 -7.33 0.08
C ARG A 34 -9.97 -6.56 -1.16
N TYR A 35 -8.66 -6.60 -1.40
CA TYR A 35 -8.02 -6.00 -2.56
C TYR A 35 -7.16 -7.02 -3.29
N GLY A 36 -6.82 -6.72 -4.54
CA GLY A 36 -5.98 -7.54 -5.39
C GLY A 36 -4.83 -6.74 -5.97
N ILE A 37 -3.66 -7.36 -6.03
CA ILE A 37 -2.49 -6.86 -6.77
C ILE A 37 -2.06 -7.96 -7.73
N GLN A 38 -1.90 -7.62 -9.01
CA GLN A 38 -1.41 -8.57 -10.00
C GLN A 38 0.00 -9.03 -9.64
N VAL A 39 0.28 -10.32 -9.77
CA VAL A 39 1.57 -10.90 -9.37
C VAL A 39 2.71 -10.29 -10.18
N ASP A 40 2.53 -10.06 -11.48
CA ASP A 40 3.56 -9.46 -12.33
C ASP A 40 3.93 -8.04 -11.90
N GLU A 41 2.93 -7.20 -11.61
CA GLU A 41 3.16 -5.85 -11.11
C GLU A 41 3.81 -5.86 -9.73
N LEU A 42 3.38 -6.76 -8.85
CA LEU A 42 3.98 -6.93 -7.54
C LEU A 42 5.47 -7.29 -7.67
N VAL A 43 5.81 -8.25 -8.53
CA VAL A 43 7.21 -8.65 -8.76
C VAL A 43 8.05 -7.48 -9.27
N GLN A 44 7.51 -6.67 -10.19
CA GLN A 44 8.20 -5.47 -10.67
C GLN A 44 8.34 -4.40 -9.58
N ALA A 45 7.32 -4.22 -8.73
CA ALA A 45 7.39 -3.29 -7.60
C ALA A 45 8.40 -3.73 -6.52
N LEU A 46 8.51 -5.04 -6.27
CA LEU A 46 9.52 -5.60 -5.37
C LEU A 46 10.95 -5.42 -5.89
N ARG A 47 11.13 -5.22 -7.21
CA ARG A 47 12.41 -4.86 -7.83
C ARG A 47 12.66 -3.35 -7.85
N GLY A 48 11.68 -2.54 -7.43
CA GLY A 48 11.75 -1.08 -7.47
C GLY A 48 11.58 -0.49 -8.86
N SER A 49 11.10 -1.26 -9.84
CA SER A 49 10.97 -0.81 -11.23
C SER A 49 9.74 0.07 -11.45
N ILE A 50 8.60 -0.29 -10.85
CA ILE A 50 7.33 0.44 -10.95
C ILE A 50 6.57 0.38 -9.62
N SER A 51 5.51 1.18 -9.49
CA SER A 51 4.48 0.94 -8.47
C SER A 51 3.46 -0.09 -8.97
N ALA A 52 2.99 -0.97 -8.10
CA ALA A 52 1.93 -1.92 -8.42
C ALA A 52 0.55 -1.34 -8.11
N ARG A 53 -0.43 -1.61 -8.98
CA ARG A 53 -1.81 -1.16 -8.78
C ARG A 53 -2.53 -2.07 -7.81
N THR A 54 -3.30 -1.48 -6.91
CA THR A 54 -4.12 -2.19 -5.93
C THR A 54 -5.59 -1.97 -6.26
N TYR A 55 -6.33 -3.05 -6.50
CA TYR A 55 -7.72 -3.01 -6.98
C TYR A 55 -8.68 -3.54 -5.91
N LYS A 56 -9.90 -3.02 -5.86
CA LYS A 56 -10.97 -3.65 -5.05
C LYS A 56 -11.33 -5.00 -5.67
N LEU A 57 -11.43 -6.05 -4.86
CA LEU A 57 -11.94 -7.33 -5.35
C LEU A 57 -13.47 -7.35 -5.27
N ARG A 58 -14.10 -7.91 -6.30
CA ARG A 58 -15.53 -8.19 -6.33
C ARG A 58 -15.75 -9.68 -6.52
N THR A 59 -16.80 -10.20 -5.91
CA THR A 59 -17.21 -11.60 -6.07
C THR A 59 -18.63 -11.62 -6.61
N ASN A 60 -18.82 -12.14 -7.81
CA ASN A 60 -20.12 -12.44 -8.39
C ASN A 60 -20.00 -13.72 -9.23
N TRP A 61 -20.28 -14.87 -8.61
CA TRP A 61 -19.99 -16.23 -9.12
C TRP A 61 -18.50 -16.54 -9.35
N LYS A 62 -17.70 -15.57 -9.80
CA LYS A 62 -16.23 -15.60 -9.89
C LYS A 62 -15.63 -14.37 -9.19
N GLN A 63 -14.32 -14.38 -9.00
CA GLN A 63 -13.57 -13.24 -8.47
C GLN A 63 -13.12 -12.34 -9.62
N TYR A 64 -13.27 -11.03 -9.47
CA TYR A 64 -12.88 -10.02 -10.46
C TYR A 64 -12.07 -8.91 -9.80
N VAL A 65 -11.05 -8.38 -10.49
CA VAL A 65 -10.52 -7.06 -10.14
C VAL A 65 -11.53 -6.00 -10.57
N GLY A 66 -11.89 -5.14 -9.61
CA GLY A 66 -12.78 -4.01 -9.81
C GLY A 66 -12.01 -2.71 -9.92
N ALA A 67 -12.58 -1.64 -9.37
CA ALA A 67 -11.99 -0.31 -9.44
C ALA A 67 -10.62 -0.23 -8.73
N LEU A 68 -9.73 0.62 -9.27
CA LEU A 68 -8.48 0.99 -8.63
C LEU A 68 -8.76 1.57 -7.22
N ALA A 69 -8.07 1.04 -6.23
CA ALA A 69 -8.19 1.43 -4.82
C ALA A 69 -6.96 2.21 -4.33
N GLY A 70 -5.80 2.00 -4.95
CA GLY A 70 -4.55 2.59 -4.54
C GLY A 70 -3.34 2.04 -5.29
N ILE A 71 -2.16 2.32 -4.76
CA ILE A 71 -0.87 1.86 -5.27
C ILE A 71 -0.04 1.20 -4.17
N ALA A 72 0.85 0.30 -4.57
CA ALA A 72 1.86 -0.31 -3.72
C ALA A 72 3.27 -0.01 -4.27
N TYR A 73 4.18 0.45 -3.41
CA TYR A 73 5.52 0.88 -3.82
C TYR A 73 6.58 0.48 -2.80
N LEU A 74 7.81 0.27 -3.29
CA LEU A 74 8.95 -0.08 -2.46
C LEU A 74 9.33 1.10 -1.55
N SER A 75 9.61 0.82 -0.28
CA SER A 75 10.14 1.83 0.65
C SER A 75 11.53 2.29 0.21
N SER A 76 11.93 3.51 0.60
CA SER A 76 13.29 4.03 0.32
C SER A 76 14.41 3.13 0.85
N SER A 77 14.16 2.42 1.96
CA SER A 77 15.08 1.44 2.53
C SER A 77 15.15 0.11 1.78
N GLY A 78 14.23 -0.16 0.84
CA GLY A 78 14.09 -1.44 0.15
C GLY A 78 13.61 -2.60 1.04
N LYS A 79 13.21 -2.34 2.29
CA LYS A 79 12.83 -3.36 3.28
C LYS A 79 11.33 -3.55 3.43
N ALA A 80 10.53 -2.63 2.93
CA ALA A 80 9.07 -2.67 3.04
C ALA A 80 8.40 -2.38 1.69
N LEU A 81 7.21 -2.93 1.50
CA LEU A 81 6.27 -2.48 0.48
C LEU A 81 5.19 -1.66 1.17
N ASN A 82 5.03 -0.41 0.76
CA ASN A 82 4.04 0.51 1.28
C ASN A 82 2.82 0.52 0.38
N PHE A 83 1.64 0.62 0.97
CA PHE A 83 0.36 0.77 0.28
C PHE A 83 -0.18 2.15 0.57
N GLU A 84 -0.65 2.84 -0.47
CA GLU A 84 -1.30 4.13 -0.37
C GLU A 84 -2.63 4.07 -1.12
N PHE A 85 -3.71 4.17 -0.35
CA PHE A 85 -5.08 4.14 -0.87
C PHE A 85 -5.56 5.54 -1.21
N VAL A 86 -6.57 5.63 -2.09
CA VAL A 86 -7.15 6.89 -2.56
C VAL A 86 -7.72 7.75 -1.42
N ASP A 87 -8.11 7.13 -0.29
CA ASP A 87 -8.59 7.83 0.91
C ASP A 87 -7.45 8.36 1.80
N GLY A 88 -6.19 8.24 1.36
CA GLY A 88 -5.00 8.70 2.08
C GLY A 88 -4.53 7.74 3.18
N THR A 89 -5.21 6.60 3.37
CA THR A 89 -4.75 5.59 4.33
C THR A 89 -3.49 4.90 3.83
N LYS A 90 -2.55 4.67 4.75
CA LYS A 90 -1.24 4.09 4.45
C LYS A 90 -1.00 2.83 5.27
N PHE A 91 -0.48 1.81 4.60
CA PHE A 91 -0.14 0.52 5.20
C PHE A 91 1.24 0.07 4.74
N THR A 92 1.82 -0.92 5.41
CA THR A 92 3.13 -1.45 5.07
C THR A 92 3.22 -2.94 5.37
N THR A 93 4.07 -3.63 4.63
CA THR A 93 4.45 -5.03 4.88
C THR A 93 5.93 -5.20 4.60
N SER A 94 6.58 -6.17 5.24
CA SER A 94 8.00 -6.43 4.99
C SER A 94 8.20 -7.16 3.67
N ILE A 95 9.29 -6.82 2.98
CA ILE A 95 9.68 -7.48 1.73
C ILE A 95 10.00 -8.95 1.98
N ASP A 96 10.59 -9.29 3.12
CA ASP A 96 10.91 -10.68 3.47
C ASP A 96 9.65 -11.55 3.64
N SER A 97 8.59 -11.00 4.24
CA SER A 97 7.30 -11.71 4.34
C SER A 97 6.65 -11.90 2.98
N LEU A 98 6.71 -10.89 2.10
CA LEU A 98 6.23 -11.00 0.72
C LEU A 98 7.03 -12.04 -0.08
N ARG A 99 8.37 -12.04 0.02
CA ARG A 99 9.22 -13.05 -0.64
C ARG A 99 8.88 -14.45 -0.14
N SER A 100 8.67 -14.62 1.16
CA SER A 100 8.29 -15.90 1.76
C SER A 100 6.91 -16.36 1.27
N LEU A 101 5.95 -15.44 1.13
CA LEU A 101 4.64 -15.71 0.56
C LEU A 101 4.75 -16.16 -0.91
N LEU A 102 5.48 -15.40 -1.74
CA LEU A 102 5.65 -15.70 -3.16
C LEU A 102 6.37 -17.03 -3.38
N SER A 103 7.40 -17.32 -2.57
CA SER A 103 8.16 -18.58 -2.59
C SER A 103 7.44 -19.75 -1.90
N ARG A 104 6.18 -19.60 -1.48
CA ARG A 104 5.37 -20.62 -0.77
C ARG A 104 5.98 -21.11 0.54
N ARG A 105 6.91 -20.34 1.14
CA ARG A 105 7.49 -20.61 2.47
C ARG A 105 6.59 -20.10 3.61
N SER A 106 5.67 -19.19 3.30
CA SER A 106 4.61 -18.75 4.21
C SER A 106 3.28 -18.70 3.46
N SER A 107 2.19 -18.94 4.19
CA SER A 107 0.82 -18.80 3.67
C SER A 107 0.31 -17.36 3.70
N TYR A 108 0.94 -16.49 4.50
CA TYR A 108 0.54 -15.09 4.64
C TYR A 108 1.74 -14.16 4.90
N ALA A 109 1.57 -12.89 4.53
CA ALA A 109 2.45 -11.79 4.91
C ALA A 109 1.67 -10.75 5.73
N PRO A 110 2.11 -10.36 6.93
CA PRO A 110 1.38 -9.42 7.78
C PRO A 110 1.40 -8.00 7.20
N VAL A 111 0.28 -7.28 7.34
CA VAL A 111 0.16 -5.87 6.96
C VAL A 111 -0.09 -5.04 8.21
N ALA A 112 0.64 -3.95 8.34
CA ALA A 112 0.51 -3.02 9.44
C ALA A 112 0.11 -1.63 8.95
N ARG A 113 -0.61 -0.89 9.80
CA ARG A 113 -0.99 0.50 9.54
C ARG A 113 0.21 1.42 9.74
N LEU A 114 0.45 2.31 8.78
CA LEU A 114 1.36 3.42 8.98
C LEU A 114 0.60 4.56 9.66
N PRO A 115 1.18 5.22 10.68
CA PRO A 115 0.61 6.44 11.21
C PRO A 115 0.43 7.43 10.07
N ILE A 116 -0.76 8.04 9.97
CA ILE A 116 -0.93 9.21 9.12
C ILE A 116 0.00 10.25 9.75
N SER A 117 1.16 10.50 9.14
CA SER A 117 1.98 11.63 9.52
C SER A 117 1.15 12.86 9.18
N THR A 118 0.43 13.37 10.15
CA THR A 118 -0.04 14.74 10.12
C THR A 118 1.23 15.58 10.03
N THR A 119 1.61 16.01 8.84
CA THR A 119 2.58 17.08 8.65
C THR A 119 1.93 18.38 9.10
N LEU A 120 1.66 18.47 10.40
CA LEU A 120 1.31 19.67 11.13
C LEU A 120 2.56 20.08 11.90
N GLY A 121 3.25 21.11 11.39
CA GLY A 121 4.27 21.82 12.17
C GLY A 121 5.69 21.76 11.62
N SER A 122 5.95 22.53 10.57
CA SER A 122 7.21 23.28 10.48
C SER A 122 6.86 24.72 10.11
N HIS A 123 6.20 25.41 11.05
CA HIS A 123 6.22 26.87 11.07
C HIS A 123 7.61 27.30 11.57
N PRO A 124 8.42 28.05 10.81
CA PRO A 124 9.34 28.97 11.46
C PRO A 124 8.46 30.04 12.15
N ARG A 125 8.51 30.05 13.49
CA ARG A 125 8.15 31.22 14.28
C ARG A 125 9.01 32.39 13.78
N VAL A 126 8.47 33.23 12.89
CA VAL A 126 9.01 34.57 12.68
C VAL A 126 8.59 35.37 13.90
N GLY A 127 9.51 35.42 14.86
CA GLY A 127 9.40 36.25 16.05
C GLY A 127 9.37 37.73 15.64
N SER A 128 8.47 38.42 16.31
CA SER A 128 8.27 39.86 16.34
C SER A 128 9.57 40.64 16.51
N GLY A 129 9.80 41.58 15.59
CA GLY A 129 10.79 42.64 15.70
C GLY A 129 10.19 43.98 15.26
N GLN A 130 9.11 44.42 15.92
CA GLN A 130 8.75 45.85 15.91
C GLN A 130 9.87 46.58 16.64
N ARG A 131 10.76 47.22 15.89
CA ARG A 131 11.71 48.20 16.42
C ARG A 131 11.29 49.57 15.91
N ALA A 132 11.11 50.47 16.88
CA ALA A 132 10.57 51.80 16.75
C ALA A 132 11.29 52.68 15.71
N LEU A 133 10.51 53.64 15.20
CA LEU A 133 10.92 54.81 14.42
C LEU A 133 12.12 55.55 15.05
N PRO A 134 12.96 56.19 14.22
CA PRO A 134 13.49 57.49 14.57
C PRO A 134 12.85 58.59 13.70
N HIS A 135 12.42 59.64 14.38
CA HIS A 135 12.19 60.97 13.83
C HIS A 135 13.40 61.45 13.03
N PHE A 136 13.18 62.03 11.85
CA PHE A 136 13.80 63.28 11.38
C PHE A 136 12.86 63.95 10.39
#